data_AF-A0A938DGX3-F1
#
_entry.id   AF-A0A938DGX3-F1
#
_cell.length_a   1.000
_cell.length_b   1.000
_cell.length_c   1.000
_cell.angle_alpha   90.00
_cell.angle_beta   90.00
_cell.angle_gamma   90.00
#
_symmetry.space_group_name_H-M   'P 1'
#
loop_
_entity.id
_entity.type
_entity.pdbx_description
1 polymer ?
#
loop_
_entity_poly.entity_id
_entity_poly.type
_entity_poly.pdbx_seq_one_letter_code
_entity_poly.pdbx_strand_id
1 'polypeptide(L)' 'MIAEATARGETGGRPPEDSIRVMVVDDSAVIRGLTSKILASDPNISVVASVGN' A
#
# COMPACT_ATOMS: atom_id res chain seq x y z
N MET A 1 21.59 12.55 -13.28
CA MET A 1 20.11 12.54 -13.18
C MET A 1 19.69 11.19 -12.61
N ILE A 2 19.68 11.07 -11.28
CA ILE A 2 19.14 9.89 -10.60
C ILE A 2 17.87 10.38 -9.89
N ALA A 3 16.72 9.87 -10.32
CA ALA A 3 15.46 10.13 -9.64
C ALA A 3 15.28 9.02 -8.59
N GLU A 4 15.36 9.39 -7.32
CA GLU A 4 14.94 8.53 -6.21
C GLU A 4 13.44 8.24 -6.35
N ALA A 5 13.08 6.97 -6.16
CA ALA A 5 11.71 6.51 -6.16
C ALA A 5 10.97 7.09 -4.94
N THR A 6 10.27 8.19 -5.14
CA THR A 6 9.34 8.74 -4.14
C THR A 6 8.13 7.80 -4.04
N ALA A 7 7.90 7.26 -2.83
CA ALA A 7 6.71 6.48 -2.50
C ALA A 7 5.46 7.37 -2.60
N ARG A 8 4.85 7.45 -3.78
CA ARG A 8 3.55 8.11 -3.95
C ARG A 8 2.46 7.20 -3.42
N GLY A 9 2.03 7.48 -2.19
CA GLY A 9 0.72 7.07 -1.70
C GLY A 9 -0.36 7.86 -2.45
N GLU A 10 -0.92 7.28 -3.50
CA GLU A 10 -2.17 7.72 -4.12
C GLU A 10 -3.16 6.57 -3.88
N THR A 11 -4.05 6.65 -2.89
CA THR A 11 -5.32 7.40 -2.94
C THR A 11 -5.65 8.07 -1.59
N GLY A 12 -5.68 9.40 -1.56
CA GLY A 12 -6.07 10.20 -0.40
C GLY A 12 -7.58 10.22 -0.16
N GLY A 13 -8.18 9.07 0.10
CA GLY A 13 -9.50 8.96 0.74
C GLY A 13 -9.29 8.44 2.16
N ARG A 14 -9.85 9.12 3.16
CA ARG A 14 -9.81 8.62 4.55
C ARG A 14 -10.39 7.20 4.54
N PRO A 15 -9.65 6.18 5.01
CA PRO A 15 -10.20 4.85 5.18
C PRO A 15 -11.47 4.94 6.01
N PRO A 16 -12.47 4.06 5.80
CA PRO A 16 -13.61 3.96 6.71
C PRO A 16 -13.11 3.90 8.15
N GLU A 17 -13.79 4.61 9.08
CA GLU A 17 -13.34 4.78 10.47
C GLU A 17 -12.98 3.44 11.15
N ASP A 18 -13.68 2.37 10.76
CA ASP A 18 -13.54 1.03 11.34
C ASP A 18 -12.60 0.10 10.56
N SER A 19 -11.96 0.58 9.49
CA SER A 19 -11.06 -0.25 8.67
C SER A 19 -9.67 -0.42 9.31
N ILE A 20 -9.13 -1.62 9.20
CA ILE A 20 -7.80 -1.97 9.67
C ILE A 20 -6.78 -1.37 8.70
N ARG A 21 -5.99 -0.41 9.20
CA ARG A 21 -4.96 0.28 8.42
C ARG A 21 -3.66 -0.50 8.48
N VAL A 22 -3.14 -0.88 7.31
CA VAL A 22 -1.93 -1.69 7.19
C VAL A 22 -0.91 -1.05 6.26
N MET A 23 0.37 -1.31 6.54
CA MET A 23 1.48 -0.96 5.66
C MET A 23 2.09 -2.24 5.10
N VAL A 24 2.26 -2.31 3.79
CA VAL A 24 2.89 -3.47 3.13
C VAL A 24 4.38 -3.19 2.97
N VAL A 25 5.23 -4.04 3.54
CA VAL A 25 6.69 -3.94 3.46
C VAL A 25 7.24 -5.19 2.80
N ASP A 26 7.87 -5.04 1.64
CA ASP A 26 8.51 -6.14 0.90
C ASP A 26 9.58 -5.59 -0.06
N ASP A 27 10.70 -6.32 -0.20
CA ASP A 27 11.80 -5.98 -1.11
C ASP A 27 11.41 -6.17 -2.60
N SER A 28 10.42 -7.04 -2.86
CA SER A 28 9.87 -7.26 -4.19
C SER A 28 8.68 -6.35 -4.48
N ALA A 29 8.85 -5.48 -5.47
CA ALA A 29 7.76 -4.67 -6.03
C ALA A 29 6.59 -5.52 -6.55
N VAL A 30 6.86 -6.74 -7.04
CA VAL A 30 5.83 -7.66 -7.53
C VAL A 30 4.99 -8.20 -6.38
N ILE A 31 5.64 -8.65 -5.30
CA ILE A 31 4.95 -9.17 -4.11
C ILE A 31 4.13 -8.08 -3.46
N ARG A 32 4.69 -6.87 -3.32
CA ARG A 32 3.96 -5.73 -2.78
C ARG A 32 2.69 -5.40 -3.58
N GLY A 33 2.78 -5.42 -4.90
CA GLY A 33 1.63 -5.21 -5.79
C GLY A 33 0.57 -6.32 -5.65
N LEU A 34 0.99 -7.59 -5.62
CA LEU A 34 0.10 -8.72 -5.44
C LEU A 34 -0.61 -8.67 -4.08
N THR A 35 0.15 -8.48 -3.00
CA THR A 35 -0.37 -8.39 -1.63
C THR A 35 -1.35 -7.23 -1.49
N SER A 36 -1.01 -6.04 -2.01
CA SER A 36 -1.92 -4.89 -1.97
C SER A 36 -3.24 -5.17 -2.71
N LYS A 37 -3.17 -5.88 -3.85
CA LYS A 37 -4.36 -6.27 -4.62
C LYS A 37 -5.21 -7.32 -3.93
N ILE A 38 -4.59 -8.29 -3.24
CA ILE A 38 -5.29 -9.28 -2.42
C ILE A 38 -5.98 -8.56 -1.25
N LEU A 39 -5.27 -7.69 -0.53
CA LEU A 39 -5.85 -6.96 0.60
C LEU A 39 -6.99 -6.02 0.19
N ALA A 40 -6.91 -5.42 -1.00
CA ALA A 40 -7.97 -4.57 -1.55
C ALA A 40 -9.30 -5.32 -1.81
N SER A 41 -9.31 -6.66 -1.80
CA SER A 41 -10.54 -7.46 -1.91
C SER A 41 -11.34 -7.50 -0.61
N ASP A 42 -10.73 -7.16 0.54
CA ASP A 42 -11.40 -7.07 1.83
C ASP A 42 -11.74 -5.60 2.14
N PRO A 43 -13.03 -5.21 2.18
CA PRO A 43 -13.42 -3.83 2.46
C PRO A 43 -13.09 -3.37 3.90
N ASN A 44 -12.77 -4.29 4.81
CA ASN A 44 -12.37 -3.97 6.18
C ASN A 44 -10.88 -3.65 6.30
N ILE A 45 -10.09 -3.84 5.24
CA ILE A 45 -8.66 -3.59 5.25
C ILE A 45 -8.33 -2.43 4.31
N SER A 46 -7.50 -1.51 4.81
CA SER A 46 -7.01 -0.38 4.04
C SER A 46 -5.48 -0.37 4.03
N VAL A 47 -4.89 -0.55 2.85
CA VAL A 47 -3.45 -0.39 2.65
C VAL A 47 -3.13 1.11 2.57
N VAL A 48 -2.53 1.66 3.61
CA VAL A 48 -2.25 3.11 3.72
C VAL A 48 -0.87 3.50 3.22
N ALA A 49 0.04 2.52 3.12
CA ALA A 49 1.38 2.71 2.62
C ALA A 49 1.96 1.40 2.09
N SER A 50 2.89 1.52 1.14
CA SER A 50 3.69 0.39 0.68
C SER A 50 5.15 0.83 0.57
N VAL A 51 6.05 0.10 1.21
CA VAL A 51 7.48 0.41 1.29
C VAL A 51 8.27 -0.74 0.69
N GLY A 52 9.28 -0.40 -0.10
CA GLY A 52 10.32 -1.31 -0.56
C GLY A 52 11.69 -0.79 -0.12
N ASN A 53 12.72 -1.62 -0.34
CA ASN A 53 14.12 -1.24 -0.21
C ASN A 53 14.64 -0.60 -1.51
#